data_AF-A0A2G9NQI9-F1
#
_entry.id   AF-A0A2G9NQI9-F1
#
_cell.length_a   1.000
_cell.length_b   1.000
_cell.length_c   1.000
_cell.angle_alpha   90.00
_cell.angle_beta   90.00
_cell.angle_gamma   90.00
#
_symmetry.space_group_name_H-M   'P 1'
#
loop_
_entity.id
_entity.type
_entity.pdbx_description
1 polymer ?
#
loop_
_entity_poly.entity_id
_entity_poly.type
_entity_poly.pdbx_seq_one_letter_code
_entity_poly.pdbx_strand_id
1 'polypeptide(L)' 'MRDSTHADQIERWAEYVRDNPETWKAKLKPFLDAQIMIARRFYKNLAKTPQGKEKILDLKGN' A
#
# COMPACT_ATOMS: atom_id res chain seq x y z
N MET A 1 -3.40 5.05 18.40
CA MET A 1 -4.85 5.02 18.10
C MET A 1 -4.98 4.30 16.77
N ARG A 2 -5.60 3.12 16.71
CA ARG A 2 -5.86 2.46 15.42
C ARG A 2 -6.83 3.38 14.68
N ASP A 3 -6.40 3.95 13.56
CA ASP A 3 -7.26 4.79 12.72
C ASP A 3 -8.53 3.98 12.38
N SER A 4 -9.71 4.55 12.64
CA SER A 4 -11.00 3.89 12.35
C SER A 4 -11.07 3.42 10.89
N THR A 5 -10.46 4.19 10.00
CA THR A 5 -10.32 3.88 8.58
C THR A 5 -9.58 2.56 8.31
N HIS A 6 -8.62 2.17 9.16
CA HIS A 6 -7.89 0.91 9.00
C HIS A 6 -8.74 -0.29 9.40
N ALA A 7 -9.50 -0.17 10.50
CA ALA A 7 -10.43 -1.22 10.94
C ALA A 7 -11.54 -1.45 9.90
N ASP A 8 -12.13 -0.37 9.37
CA ASP A 8 -13.17 -0.43 8.35
C ASP A 8 -12.68 -1.13 7.06
N GLN A 9 -11.42 -0.89 6.69
CA GLN A 9 -10.83 -1.55 5.51
C GLN A 9 -10.56 -3.04 5.75
N ILE A 10 -10.20 -3.42 6.97
CA ILE A 10 -10.07 -4.84 7.33
C ILE A 10 -11.43 -5.53 7.25
N GLU A 11 -12.48 -4.90 7.77
CA GLU A 11 -13.83 -5.45 7.73
C GLU A 11 -14.33 -5.62 6.29
N ARG A 12 -14.25 -4.57 5.47
CA ARG A 12 -14.60 -4.62 4.04
C ARG A 12 -13.82 -5.70 3.28
N TRP A 13 -12.54 -5.88 3.61
CA TRP A 13 -11.73 -6.92 2.99
C TRP A 13 -12.17 -8.32 3.43
N ALA A 14 -12.48 -8.51 4.72
CA ALA A 14 -12.99 -9.77 5.23
C ALA A 14 -14.35 -10.14 4.60
N GLU A 15 -15.25 -9.17 4.46
CA GLU A 15 -16.54 -9.34 3.75
C GLU A 15 -16.32 -9.72 2.29
N TYR A 16 -15.43 -8.99 1.59
CA TYR A 16 -15.11 -9.29 0.19
C TYR A 16 -14.57 -10.72 0.01
N VAL A 17 -13.67 -11.17 0.88
CA VAL A 17 -13.10 -12.52 0.85
C VAL A 17 -14.17 -13.58 1.11
N ARG A 18 -15.03 -13.35 2.11
CA ARG A 18 -16.16 -14.24 2.44
C ARG A 18 -17.11 -14.40 1.26
N ASP A 19 -17.42 -13.31 0.57
CA ASP A 19 -18.39 -13.28 -0.52
C ASP A 19 -17.78 -13.74 -1.86
N ASN A 20 -16.45 -13.90 -1.96
CA ASN A 20 -15.73 -14.28 -3.19
C ASN A 20 -14.70 -15.42 -2.97
N PRO A 21 -15.06 -16.55 -2.31
CA PRO A 21 -14.10 -17.50 -1.73
C PRO A 21 -13.10 -18.11 -2.73
N GLU A 22 -13.50 -18.31 -3.97
CA GLU A 22 -12.67 -18.94 -5.03
C GLU A 22 -11.86 -17.93 -5.85
N THR A 23 -12.30 -16.66 -5.94
CA THR A 23 -11.75 -15.69 -6.90
C THR A 23 -10.92 -14.59 -6.25
N TRP A 24 -11.06 -14.36 -4.93
CA TRP A 24 -10.36 -13.28 -4.25
C TRP A 24 -8.82 -13.40 -4.34
N LYS A 25 -8.29 -14.64 -4.28
CA LYS A 25 -6.84 -14.91 -4.35
C LYS A 25 -6.22 -14.46 -5.66
N ALA A 26 -6.92 -14.68 -6.78
CA ALA A 26 -6.43 -14.27 -8.10
C ALA A 26 -6.30 -12.74 -8.22
N LYS A 27 -7.14 -11.99 -7.50
CA LYS A 27 -7.14 -10.52 -7.48
C LYS A 27 -6.13 -9.93 -6.49
N LEU A 28 -5.69 -10.71 -5.49
CA LEU A 28 -4.73 -10.26 -4.48
C LEU A 28 -3.39 -9.87 -5.09
N LYS A 29 -2.83 -10.72 -5.97
CA LYS A 29 -1.52 -10.45 -6.57
C LYS A 29 -1.50 -9.14 -7.38
N PRO A 30 -2.43 -8.91 -8.33
CA PRO A 30 -2.51 -7.63 -9.05
C PRO A 30 -2.69 -6.42 -8.13
N PHE A 31 -3.46 -6.57 -7.05
CA PHE A 31 -3.66 -5.50 -6.07
C PHE A 31 -2.34 -5.14 -5.35
N LEU A 32 -1.63 -6.14 -4.82
CA LEU A 32 -0.33 -5.93 -4.15
C LEU A 32 0.71 -5.36 -5.11
N ASP A 33 0.77 -5.89 -6.34
CA ASP A 33 1.67 -5.39 -7.38
C ASP A 33 1.40 -3.92 -7.70
N ALA A 34 0.12 -3.51 -7.79
CA ALA A 34 -0.26 -2.12 -8.00
C ALA A 34 0.19 -1.22 -6.83
N GLN A 35 0.00 -1.64 -5.58
CA GLN A 35 0.46 -0.89 -4.41
C GLN A 35 1.98 -0.70 -4.42
N ILE A 36 2.73 -1.78 -4.71
CA ILE A 36 4.19 -1.72 -4.83
C ILE A 36 4.61 -0.78 -5.97
N MET A 37 3.93 -0.84 -7.12
CA MET A 37 4.23 0.03 -8.26
C MET A 37 4.02 1.51 -7.92
N ILE A 38 2.92 1.83 -7.24
CA ILE A 38 2.62 3.20 -6.78
C ILE A 38 3.66 3.66 -5.76
N ALA A 39 4.01 2.84 -4.79
CA ALA A 39 5.06 3.17 -3.80
C ALA A 39 6.40 3.45 -4.49
N ARG A 40 6.82 2.58 -5.42
CA ARG A 40 8.06 2.78 -6.21
C ARG A 40 8.00 4.08 -7.02
N ARG A 41 6.87 4.39 -7.65
CA ARG A 41 6.68 5.64 -8.40
C ARG A 41 6.76 6.86 -7.49
N PHE A 42 6.13 6.81 -6.32
CA PHE A 42 6.20 7.86 -5.31
C PHE A 42 7.65 8.14 -4.93
N TYR A 43 8.41 7.13 -4.50
CA TYR A 43 9.81 7.31 -4.10
C TYR A 43 10.70 7.79 -5.26
N LYS A 44 10.48 7.28 -6.48
CA LYS A 44 11.18 7.74 -7.68
C LYS A 44 10.92 9.23 -7.96
N ASN A 45 9.69 9.69 -7.75
CA ASN A 45 9.33 11.10 -7.94
C ASN A 45 9.86 11.97 -6.81
N LEU A 46 9.75 11.50 -5.56
CA LEU A 46 10.30 12.20 -4.39
C LEU A 46 11.80 12.43 -4.55
N ALA A 47 12.57 11.43 -4.99
CA ALA A 47 14.01 11.55 -5.22
C ALA A 47 14.43 12.62 -6.25
N LYS A 48 13.50 13.11 -7.08
CA LYS A 48 13.72 14.19 -8.05
C LYS A 48 13.46 15.58 -7.48
N THR A 49 12.78 15.66 -6.34
CA THR A 49 12.48 16.95 -5.67
C THR A 49 13.69 17.45 -4.87
N PRO A 50 13.85 18.76 -4.69
CA PRO A 50 14.83 19.30 -3.75
C PRO A 50 14.66 18.67 -2.36
N GLN A 51 15.76 18.23 -1.73
CA GLN A 51 15.78 17.50 -0.45
C GLN A 51 15.07 16.13 -0.45
N GLY A 52 14.52 15.68 -1.57
CA GLY A 52 13.77 14.44 -1.62
C GLY A 52 14.62 13.20 -1.38
N LYS A 53 15.90 13.22 -1.76
CA LYS A 53 16.85 12.14 -1.45
C LYS A 53 17.16 12.05 0.04
N GLU A 54 17.34 13.19 0.71
CA GLU A 54 17.59 13.27 2.16
C GLU A 54 16.40 12.70 2.94
N LYS A 55 15.18 13.14 2.59
CA LYS A 55 13.94 12.59 3.20
C LYS A 55 13.80 11.07 3.03
N ILE A 56 14.22 10.53 1.88
CA ILE A 56 14.18 9.08 1.65
C ILE A 56 15.20 8.36 2.54
N LEU A 57 16.38 8.96 2.76
CA LEU A 57 17.40 8.40 3.64
C LEU A 57 16.93 8.43 5.09
N ASP A 58 16.33 9.53 5.55
CA ASP A 58 15.77 9.64 6.91
C ASP A 58 14.68 8.58 7.17
N LEU A 59 13.82 8.33 6.18
CA LEU A 59 12.79 7.28 6.25
C LEU A 59 13.37 5.86 6.24
N LYS A 60 14.59 5.67 5.71
CA LYS A 60 15.29 4.37 5.66
C LYS A 60 16.30 4.19 6.80
N GLY A 61 16.56 5.24 7.57
CA GLY A 61 17.64 5.34 8.55
C GLY A 61 17.14 5.85 9.90
N ASN A 62 16.36 5.01 10.58
CA ASN A 62 16.32 4.75 12.02
C ASN A 62 15.73 3.35 12.24
#